data_AF-X1KV41-F1
#
_entry.id   AF-X1KV41-F1
#
_cell.length_a   1.000
_cell.length_b   1.000
_cell.length_c   1.000
_cell.angle_alpha   90.00
_cell.angle_beta   90.00
_cell.angle_gamma   90.00
#
_symmetry.space_group_name_H-M   'P 1'
#
loop_
_entity.id
_entity.type
_entity.pdbx_description
1 polymer ?
#
loop_
_entity_poly.entity_id
_entity_poly.type
_entity_poly.pdbx_seq_one_letter_code
_entity_poly.pdbx_strand_id
1 'polypeptide(L)'
;GCSFCKLICPTDAIELGPVPEIAQGIIENAPYIIIDYDKCCYCMLCPVVCINDVYETTIKPEEQIILDQYPKLKPFYEINFEKCIKDTKNEICNLCLKVREGNFIKDFFKIQKECPTKCFKLESPIKGEVIIKQNMLHRCDPTGCKACVNICPTESFFIPETAEDVKKYGKIAV
;
A
#
# COMPACT_ATOMS: atom_id res chain seq x y z
N GLY A 1 -7.12 -0.78 0.90
CA GLY A 1 -6.21 -1.07 -0.24
C GLY A 1 -6.13 0.13 -1.16
N CYS A 2 -5.27 0.10 -2.18
CA CYS A 2 -5.05 1.21 -3.11
C CYS A 2 -6.00 1.27 -4.32
N SER A 3 -6.76 0.19 -4.58
CA SER A 3 -7.76 0.08 -5.65
C SER A 3 -7.24 0.26 -7.10
N PHE A 4 -5.93 0.36 -7.31
CA PHE A 4 -5.35 0.53 -8.66
C PHE A 4 -5.73 -0.58 -9.63
N CYS A 5 -5.75 -1.83 -9.17
CA CYS A 5 -6.13 -2.97 -9.99
C CYS A 5 -7.58 -2.88 -10.51
N LYS A 6 -8.53 -2.41 -9.66
CA LYS A 6 -9.90 -2.13 -10.07
C LYS A 6 -9.96 -0.99 -11.09
N LEU A 7 -9.22 0.10 -10.84
CA LEU A 7 -9.23 1.28 -11.71
C LEU A 7 -8.63 1.03 -13.10
N ILE A 8 -7.61 0.17 -13.19
CA ILE A 8 -6.90 -0.10 -14.45
C ILE A 8 -7.49 -1.27 -15.24
N CYS A 9 -8.38 -2.07 -14.64
CA CYS A 9 -8.91 -3.26 -15.29
C CYS A 9 -9.72 -2.87 -16.54
N PRO A 10 -9.29 -3.25 -17.75
CA PRO A 10 -9.96 -2.80 -18.99
C PRO A 10 -11.31 -3.47 -19.24
N THR A 11 -11.67 -4.46 -18.42
CA THR A 11 -12.87 -5.30 -18.57
C THR A 11 -13.78 -5.23 -17.35
N ASP A 12 -13.47 -4.35 -16.39
CA ASP A 12 -14.18 -4.24 -15.11
C ASP A 12 -14.35 -5.59 -14.39
N ALA A 13 -13.38 -6.49 -14.55
CA ALA A 13 -13.39 -7.82 -13.95
C ALA A 13 -13.01 -7.83 -12.46
N ILE A 14 -12.63 -6.68 -11.88
CA ILE A 14 -12.15 -6.59 -10.49
C ILE A 14 -13.08 -5.72 -9.66
N GLU A 15 -13.60 -6.30 -8.59
CA GLU A 15 -14.36 -5.60 -7.55
C GLU A 15 -13.59 -5.56 -6.23
N LEU A 16 -13.92 -4.57 -5.39
CA LEU A 16 -13.43 -4.54 -4.02
C LEU A 16 -14.41 -5.33 -3.16
N GLY A 17 -13.89 -6.13 -2.23
CA GLY A 17 -14.71 -6.73 -1.19
C GLY A 17 -15.21 -5.68 -0.18
N PRO A 18 -15.84 -6.13 0.93
CA PRO A 18 -16.31 -5.28 2.01
C PRO A 18 -15.11 -4.78 2.86
N VAL A 19 -14.26 -3.96 2.25
CA VAL A 19 -12.99 -3.48 2.85
C VAL A 19 -13.20 -2.80 4.20
N PRO A 20 -14.20 -1.91 4.40
CA PRO A 20 -14.44 -1.31 5.71
C PRO A 20 -14.73 -2.35 6.80
N GLU A 21 -15.55 -3.35 6.51
CA GLU A 21 -15.96 -4.40 7.44
C GLU A 21 -14.79 -5.34 7.74
N ILE A 22 -13.99 -5.71 6.73
CA ILE A 22 -12.75 -6.49 6.90
C ILE A 22 -11.76 -5.71 7.77
N ALA A 23 -11.55 -4.42 7.49
CA ALA A 23 -10.63 -3.57 8.27
C ALA A 23 -11.08 -3.40 9.72
N GLN A 24 -12.38 -3.52 10.00
CA GLN A 24 -12.96 -3.50 11.34
C GLN A 24 -12.94 -4.87 12.03
N GLY A 25 -12.60 -5.95 11.33
CA GLY A 25 -12.72 -7.32 11.84
C GLY A 25 -14.16 -7.79 12.02
N ILE A 26 -15.14 -7.13 11.37
CA ILE A 26 -16.56 -7.53 11.41
C ILE A 26 -16.78 -8.78 10.55
N ILE A 27 -16.06 -8.88 9.44
CA ILE A 27 -16.08 -10.03 8.54
C ILE A 27 -14.68 -10.61 8.47
N GLU A 28 -14.56 -11.88 8.87
CA GLU A 28 -13.33 -12.64 8.75
C GLU A 28 -13.29 -13.37 7.40
N ASN A 29 -12.09 -13.57 6.87
CA ASN A 29 -11.84 -14.36 5.65
C ASN A 29 -12.54 -13.89 4.36
N ALA A 30 -13.15 -12.69 4.35
CA ALA A 30 -13.62 -12.08 3.12
C ALA A 30 -12.44 -11.54 2.30
N PRO A 31 -12.46 -11.70 0.96
CA PRO A 31 -11.38 -11.23 0.12
C PRO A 31 -11.42 -9.71 -0.02
N TYR A 32 -10.25 -9.05 -0.01
CA TYR A 32 -10.16 -7.61 -0.27
C TYR A 32 -10.49 -7.23 -1.72
N ILE A 33 -10.25 -8.16 -2.65
CA ILE A 33 -10.53 -8.03 -4.08
C ILE A 33 -11.22 -9.30 -4.58
N ILE A 34 -12.17 -9.15 -5.48
CA ILE A 34 -12.88 -10.25 -6.13
C ILE A 34 -12.61 -10.14 -7.64
N ILE A 35 -12.21 -11.24 -8.27
CA ILE A 35 -11.91 -11.29 -9.70
C ILE A 35 -12.95 -12.17 -10.39
N ASP A 36 -13.66 -11.59 -11.35
CA ASP A 36 -14.55 -12.29 -12.27
C ASP A 36 -13.72 -12.90 -13.41
N TYR A 37 -13.48 -14.21 -13.33
CA TYR A 37 -12.65 -14.91 -14.31
C TYR A 37 -13.32 -15.05 -15.68
N ASP A 38 -14.65 -14.94 -15.76
CA ASP A 38 -15.37 -15.00 -17.05
C ASP A 38 -15.22 -13.68 -17.82
N LYS A 39 -15.01 -12.56 -17.11
CA LYS A 39 -14.69 -11.25 -17.73
C LYS A 39 -13.21 -11.01 -17.92
N CYS A 40 -12.35 -11.68 -17.14
CA CYS A 40 -10.93 -11.42 -17.15
C CYS A 40 -10.30 -11.75 -18.52
N CYS A 41 -9.71 -10.74 -19.16
CA CYS A 41 -8.95 -10.91 -20.41
C CYS A 41 -7.47 -11.30 -20.18
N TYR A 42 -7.07 -11.58 -18.93
CA TYR A 42 -5.70 -11.99 -18.57
C TYR A 42 -4.58 -11.06 -19.08
N CYS A 43 -4.87 -9.77 -19.19
CA CYS A 43 -3.96 -8.76 -19.76
C CYS A 43 -2.74 -8.42 -18.90
N MET A 44 -2.59 -8.97 -17.69
CA MET A 44 -1.46 -8.72 -16.77
C MET A 44 -1.31 -7.28 -16.23
N LEU A 45 -2.25 -6.36 -16.46
CA LEU A 45 -2.18 -5.00 -15.90
C LEU A 45 -2.26 -4.97 -14.37
N CYS A 46 -3.08 -5.84 -13.76
CA CYS A 46 -3.28 -5.88 -12.32
C CYS A 46 -2.02 -6.28 -11.51
N PRO A 47 -1.23 -7.32 -11.84
CA PRO A 47 0.03 -7.59 -11.18
C PRO A 47 1.06 -6.48 -11.43
N VAL A 48 1.13 -5.93 -12.64
CA VAL A 48 2.12 -4.90 -13.00
C VAL A 48 1.93 -3.60 -12.20
N VAL A 49 0.69 -3.18 -11.94
CA VAL A 49 0.40 -1.95 -11.18
C VAL A 49 0.37 -2.17 -9.66
N CYS A 50 0.50 -3.42 -9.20
CA CYS A 50 0.28 -3.75 -7.80
C CYS A 50 1.43 -3.26 -6.90
N ILE A 51 1.14 -2.26 -6.06
CA ILE A 51 2.12 -1.70 -5.11
C ILE A 51 2.31 -2.54 -3.83
N ASN A 52 1.58 -3.65 -3.72
CA ASN A 52 1.66 -4.57 -2.59
C ASN A 52 2.05 -6.00 -3.00
N ASP A 53 2.34 -6.20 -4.29
CA ASP A 53 2.79 -7.49 -4.84
C ASP A 53 1.95 -8.71 -4.41
N VAL A 54 0.61 -8.57 -4.47
CA VAL A 54 -0.34 -9.57 -3.93
C VAL A 54 -0.79 -10.64 -4.94
N TYR A 55 -0.30 -10.59 -6.18
CA TYR A 55 -0.76 -11.48 -7.25
C TYR A 55 0.24 -12.61 -7.46
N GLU A 56 -0.21 -13.84 -7.26
CA GLU A 56 0.49 -15.01 -7.80
C GLU A 56 0.07 -15.21 -9.26
N THR A 57 1.03 -15.33 -10.16
CA THR A 57 0.76 -15.46 -11.60
C THR A 57 1.35 -16.76 -12.14
N THR A 58 0.50 -17.60 -12.72
CA THR A 58 0.89 -18.85 -13.40
C THR A 58 0.91 -18.69 -14.93
N ILE A 59 0.41 -17.54 -15.42
CA ILE A 59 0.27 -17.24 -16.83
C ILE A 59 1.61 -16.79 -17.39
N LYS A 60 2.11 -17.51 -18.39
CA LYS A 60 3.26 -17.08 -19.19
C LYS A 60 2.71 -16.56 -20.52
N PRO A 61 2.74 -15.24 -20.76
CA PRO A 61 2.46 -14.75 -22.10
C PRO A 61 3.60 -15.24 -23.01
N GLU A 62 3.29 -16.16 -23.93
CA GLU A 62 4.22 -16.75 -24.88
C GLU A 62 4.68 -15.70 -25.91
N GLU A 63 5.44 -14.71 -25.46
CA GLU A 63 5.98 -13.59 -26.25
C GLU A 63 4.95 -12.60 -26.83
N GLN A 64 3.65 -12.90 -26.73
CA GLN A 64 2.56 -12.01 -27.16
C GLN A 64 2.42 -10.75 -26.28
N ILE A 65 2.86 -10.83 -25.03
CA ILE A 65 2.84 -9.71 -24.08
C ILE A 65 4.25 -9.52 -23.54
N ILE A 66 4.87 -8.38 -23.90
CA ILE A 66 6.17 -7.98 -23.39
C ILE A 66 5.94 -7.12 -22.14
N LEU A 67 6.01 -7.74 -20.95
CA LEU A 67 5.72 -7.07 -19.67
C LEU A 67 6.59 -5.82 -19.41
N ASP A 68 7.80 -5.77 -19.99
CA ASP A 68 8.67 -4.61 -19.87
C ASP A 68 8.19 -3.38 -20.65
N GLN A 69 7.27 -3.56 -21.60
CA GLN A 69 6.62 -2.47 -22.33
C GLN A 69 5.42 -1.90 -21.56
N TYR A 70 4.97 -2.55 -20.49
CA TYR A 70 3.84 -2.06 -19.70
C TYR A 70 4.25 -0.82 -18.89
N PRO A 71 3.32 0.13 -18.68
CA PRO A 71 3.56 1.25 -17.79
C PRO A 71 3.74 0.75 -16.37
N LYS A 72 4.95 0.89 -15.82
CA LYS A 72 5.26 0.58 -14.42
C LYS A 72 5.17 1.86 -13.59
N LEU A 73 4.59 1.75 -12.40
CA LEU A 73 4.66 2.82 -11.42
C LEU A 73 6.13 3.01 -10.99
N LYS A 74 6.54 4.26 -10.79
CA LYS A 74 7.81 4.52 -10.10
C LYS A 74 7.73 3.96 -8.67
N PRO A 75 8.86 3.48 -8.11
CA PRO A 75 8.89 3.04 -6.72
C PRO A 75 8.47 4.19 -5.80
N PHE A 76 7.78 3.85 -4.70
CA PHE A 76 7.36 4.83 -3.69
C PHE A 76 8.47 5.09 -2.66
N TYR A 77 9.71 5.10 -3.12
CA TYR A 77 10.90 5.36 -2.32
C TYR A 77 12.08 5.78 -3.20
N GLU A 78 13.08 6.38 -2.57
CA GLU A 78 14.39 6.65 -3.14
C GLU A 78 15.49 5.98 -2.32
N ILE A 79 16.57 5.59 -2.99
CA ILE A 79 17.76 5.00 -2.36
C ILE A 79 18.99 5.81 -2.73
N ASN A 80 19.69 6.33 -1.71
CA ASN A 80 21.05 6.83 -1.87
C ASN A 80 22.01 5.63 -1.93
N PHE A 81 22.43 5.27 -3.14
CA PHE A 81 23.31 4.12 -3.36
C PHE A 81 24.73 4.32 -2.82
N GLU A 82 25.20 5.55 -2.66
CA GLU A 82 26.53 5.85 -2.08
C GLU A 82 26.60 5.47 -0.59
N LYS A 83 25.47 5.63 0.13
CA LYS A 83 25.33 5.22 1.53
C LYS A 83 24.93 3.75 1.70
N CYS A 84 24.61 3.05 0.63
CA CYS A 84 24.04 1.70 0.70
C CYS A 84 25.14 0.64 0.87
N ILE A 85 25.10 -0.11 1.99
CA ILE A 85 26.09 -1.15 2.29
C ILE A 85 25.75 -2.54 1.77
N LYS A 86 24.49 -2.78 1.37
CA LYS A 86 23.97 -4.09 0.90
C LYS A 86 24.37 -5.26 1.82
N ASP A 87 24.20 -5.09 3.13
CA ASP A 87 24.55 -6.13 4.11
C ASP A 87 23.49 -7.23 4.17
N THR A 88 23.74 -8.36 3.50
CA THR A 88 22.81 -9.50 3.47
C THR A 88 22.70 -10.27 4.80
N LYS A 89 23.44 -9.87 5.84
CA LYS A 89 23.28 -10.43 7.19
C LYS A 89 22.35 -9.59 8.06
N ASN A 90 22.12 -8.33 7.70
CA ASN A 90 21.21 -7.45 8.42
C ASN A 90 19.77 -7.62 7.93
N GLU A 91 18.83 -7.86 8.86
CA GLU A 91 17.41 -8.10 8.55
C GLU A 91 16.79 -6.96 7.74
N ILE A 92 17.07 -5.71 8.11
CA ILE A 92 16.51 -4.52 7.45
C ILE A 92 17.12 -4.30 6.07
N CYS A 93 18.42 -4.57 5.90
CA CYS A 93 19.05 -4.52 4.59
C CYS A 93 18.50 -5.62 3.67
N ASN A 94 18.31 -6.84 4.17
CA ASN A 94 17.65 -7.91 3.42
C ASN A 94 16.21 -7.55 3.04
N LEU A 95 15.44 -6.97 3.96
CA LEU A 95 14.10 -6.46 3.67
C LEU A 95 14.15 -5.38 2.58
N CYS A 96 15.08 -4.43 2.69
CA CYS A 96 15.32 -3.39 1.69
C CYS A 96 15.73 -3.93 0.31
N LEU A 97 16.42 -5.08 0.25
CA LEU A 97 16.75 -5.74 -1.01
C LEU A 97 15.52 -6.43 -1.63
N LYS A 98 14.71 -7.13 -0.83
CA LYS A 98 13.48 -7.77 -1.29
C LYS A 98 12.49 -6.78 -1.89
N VAL A 99 12.32 -5.60 -1.26
CA VAL A 99 11.42 -4.55 -1.79
C VAL A 99 11.93 -3.84 -3.05
N ARG A 100 13.11 -4.20 -3.57
CA ARG A 100 13.60 -3.74 -4.88
C ARG A 100 13.19 -4.68 -6.00
N GLU A 101 12.92 -5.95 -5.67
CA GLU A 101 12.48 -6.97 -6.62
C GLU A 101 10.95 -6.97 -6.75
N GLY A 102 10.22 -6.62 -5.67
CA GLY A 102 8.77 -6.44 -5.64
C GLY A 102 8.37 -5.23 -4.79
N ASN A 103 7.12 -4.78 -4.92
CA ASN A 103 6.63 -3.64 -4.14
C ASN A 103 5.91 -4.11 -2.87
N PHE A 104 6.49 -3.83 -1.70
CA PHE A 104 5.88 -4.12 -0.40
C PHE A 104 5.78 -2.83 0.43
N ILE A 105 4.77 -2.01 0.14
CA ILE A 105 4.67 -0.65 0.68
C ILE A 105 4.66 -0.59 2.22
N LYS A 106 4.15 -1.65 2.87
CA LYS A 106 4.14 -1.78 4.34
C LYS A 106 5.54 -1.82 4.94
N ASP A 107 6.49 -2.42 4.24
CA ASP A 107 7.87 -2.55 4.73
C ASP A 107 8.66 -1.25 4.60
N PHE A 108 8.21 -0.32 3.76
CA PHE A 108 8.96 0.91 3.46
C PHE A 108 9.15 1.78 4.70
N PHE A 109 8.12 1.84 5.57
CA PHE A 109 8.20 2.62 6.80
C PHE A 109 9.20 2.01 7.79
N LYS A 110 9.16 0.68 7.97
CA LYS A 110 10.14 -0.05 8.79
C LYS A 110 11.56 0.16 8.25
N ILE A 111 11.76 0.00 6.95
CA ILE A 111 13.07 0.20 6.31
C ILE A 111 13.56 1.64 6.51
N GLN A 112 12.73 2.65 6.25
CA GLN A 112 13.13 4.04 6.44
C GLN A 112 13.58 4.33 7.88
N LYS A 113 12.84 3.80 8.87
CA LYS A 113 13.11 4.03 10.29
C LYS A 113 14.36 3.29 10.78
N GLU A 114 14.57 2.07 10.32
CA GLU A 114 15.56 1.14 10.90
C GLU A 114 16.79 0.90 10.00
N CYS A 115 16.83 1.48 8.79
CA CYS A 115 17.98 1.35 7.90
C CYS A 115 19.26 1.88 8.57
N PRO A 116 20.32 1.06 8.71
CA PRO A 116 21.52 1.43 9.47
C PRO A 116 22.26 2.63 8.88
N THR A 117 22.18 2.82 7.56
CA THR A 117 22.82 3.93 6.86
C THR A 117 21.87 5.05 6.47
N LYS A 118 20.58 4.92 6.81
CA LYS A 118 19.51 5.86 6.43
C LYS A 118 19.53 6.19 4.94
N CYS A 119 19.86 5.20 4.11
CA CYS A 119 19.96 5.38 2.66
C CYS A 119 18.60 5.30 1.95
N PHE A 120 17.58 4.77 2.61
CA PHE A 120 16.24 4.58 2.07
C PHE A 120 15.31 5.68 2.58
N LYS A 121 14.56 6.30 1.68
CA LYS A 121 13.59 7.36 2.00
C LYS A 121 12.28 7.07 1.28
N LEU A 122 11.17 7.08 2.02
CA LEU A 122 9.83 7.01 1.48
C LEU A 122 9.57 8.26 0.64
N GLU A 123 9.17 8.06 -0.61
CA GLU A 123 8.92 9.15 -1.54
C GLU A 123 7.81 8.74 -2.51
N SER A 124 6.67 9.42 -2.43
CA SER A 124 5.55 9.13 -3.32
C SER A 124 5.76 9.80 -4.69
N PRO A 125 5.56 9.09 -5.82
CA PRO A 125 5.49 9.71 -7.13
C PRO A 125 4.25 10.60 -7.30
N ILE A 126 3.26 10.46 -6.42
CA ILE A 126 2.04 11.25 -6.39
C ILE A 126 2.19 12.34 -5.32
N LYS A 127 1.98 13.59 -5.70
CA LYS A 127 1.96 14.74 -4.78
C LYS A 127 0.53 15.14 -4.46
N GLY A 128 0.26 15.41 -3.19
CA GLY A 128 -1.05 15.84 -2.71
C GLY A 128 -1.09 15.90 -1.19
N GLU A 129 -2.26 16.26 -0.66
CA GLU A 129 -2.51 16.34 0.78
C GLU A 129 -3.79 15.56 1.12
N VAL A 130 -3.78 14.91 2.28
CA VAL A 130 -4.96 14.27 2.86
C VAL A 130 -5.44 15.15 4.01
N ILE A 131 -6.63 15.74 3.88
CA ILE A 131 -7.19 16.66 4.88
C ILE A 131 -8.41 16.03 5.54
N ILE A 132 -8.34 15.86 6.86
CA ILE A 132 -9.53 15.51 7.66
C ILE A 132 -10.38 16.76 7.85
N LYS A 133 -11.64 16.70 7.42
CA LYS A 133 -12.61 17.78 7.63
C LYS A 133 -12.95 17.92 9.11
N GLN A 134 -12.30 18.87 9.77
CA GLN A 134 -12.42 19.11 11.22
C GLN A 134 -13.87 19.31 11.67
N ASN A 135 -14.67 20.04 10.90
CA ASN A 135 -16.09 20.26 11.17
C ASN A 135 -16.96 18.99 11.08
N MET A 136 -16.48 17.94 10.40
CA MET A 136 -17.19 16.66 10.23
C MET A 136 -16.75 15.60 11.24
N LEU A 137 -15.77 15.88 12.09
CA LEU A 137 -15.23 14.92 13.06
C LEU A 137 -16.27 14.38 14.06
N HIS A 138 -17.39 15.08 14.24
CA HIS A 138 -18.51 14.58 15.04
C HIS A 138 -19.12 13.29 14.48
N ARG A 139 -18.94 12.98 13.19
CA ARG A 139 -19.40 11.74 12.53
C ARG A 139 -18.35 10.63 12.52
N CYS A 140 -17.11 10.94 12.89
CA CYS A 140 -16.03 9.96 12.92
C CYS A 140 -15.96 9.33 14.32
N ASP A 141 -16.04 8.00 14.37
CA ASP A 141 -15.75 7.22 15.57
C ASP A 141 -14.42 6.47 15.36
N PRO A 142 -13.27 7.14 15.58
CA PRO A 142 -11.97 6.50 15.37
C PRO A 142 -11.69 5.39 16.39
N THR A 143 -12.33 5.43 17.57
CA THR A 143 -12.19 4.43 18.63
C THR A 143 -12.97 3.15 18.36
N GLY A 144 -14.18 3.25 17.79
CA GLY A 144 -15.00 2.11 17.43
C GLY A 144 -14.68 1.57 16.05
N CYS A 145 -14.59 2.43 15.02
CA CYS A 145 -14.42 2.01 13.63
C CYS A 145 -12.98 1.60 13.29
N LYS A 146 -11.97 2.42 13.61
CA LYS A 146 -10.54 2.14 13.32
C LYS A 146 -10.16 1.80 11.86
N ALA A 147 -11.10 1.82 10.91
CA ALA A 147 -10.87 1.31 9.54
C ALA A 147 -9.73 2.04 8.82
N CYS A 148 -9.62 3.36 8.98
CA CYS A 148 -8.54 4.18 8.41
C CYS A 148 -7.16 3.80 8.96
N VAL A 149 -7.04 3.60 10.27
CA VAL A 149 -5.80 3.19 10.93
C VAL A 149 -5.40 1.79 10.48
N ASN A 150 -6.36 0.86 10.37
CA ASN A 150 -6.11 -0.52 10.02
C ASN A 150 -5.82 -0.73 8.52
N ILE A 151 -6.35 0.13 7.64
CA ILE A 151 -6.21 -0.04 6.19
C ILE A 151 -5.01 0.70 5.59
N CYS A 152 -4.48 1.71 6.28
CA CYS A 152 -3.38 2.52 5.80
C CYS A 152 -2.06 1.73 5.89
N PRO A 153 -1.43 1.35 4.77
CA PRO A 153 -0.24 0.50 4.82
C PRO A 153 1.00 1.25 5.29
N THR A 154 0.98 2.58 5.33
CA THR A 154 2.08 3.45 5.76
C THR A 154 1.88 3.98 7.19
N GLU A 155 0.86 3.47 7.91
CA GLU A 155 0.53 3.89 9.29
C GLU A 155 0.40 5.41 9.45
N SER A 156 -0.04 6.09 8.40
CA SER A 156 -0.14 7.56 8.40
C SER A 156 -1.29 8.05 9.27
N PHE A 157 -2.33 7.22 9.49
CA PHE A 157 -3.42 7.56 10.38
C PHE A 157 -3.15 7.06 11.80
N PHE A 158 -3.35 7.90 12.80
CA PHE A 158 -3.25 7.52 14.20
C PHE A 158 -4.32 8.17 15.07
N ILE A 159 -4.61 7.56 16.21
CA ILE A 159 -5.55 8.06 17.21
C ILE A 159 -4.73 8.68 18.33
N PRO A 160 -4.85 10.00 18.58
CA PRO A 160 -4.18 10.66 19.69
C PRO A 160 -4.50 10.03 21.05
N GLU A 161 -3.47 9.73 21.84
CA GLU A 161 -3.61 9.06 23.15
C GLU A 161 -3.65 10.05 24.32
N THR A 162 -3.05 11.23 24.17
CA THR A 162 -2.95 12.23 25.25
C THR A 162 -3.92 13.39 25.05
N ALA A 163 -4.33 14.05 26.14
CA ALA A 163 -5.18 15.24 26.06
C ALA A 163 -4.50 16.40 25.32
N GLU A 164 -3.16 16.47 25.34
CA GLU A 164 -2.39 17.46 24.59
C GLU A 164 -2.43 17.18 23.09
N ASP A 165 -2.24 15.92 22.69
CA ASP A 165 -2.33 15.52 21.29
C ASP A 165 -3.74 15.66 20.74
N VAL A 166 -4.78 15.37 21.54
CA VAL A 166 -6.18 15.59 21.15
C VAL A 166 -6.45 17.08 20.91
N LYS A 167 -5.90 17.98 21.73
CA LYS A 167 -6.02 19.43 21.50
C LYS A 167 -5.28 19.86 20.21
N LYS A 168 -4.17 19.22 19.89
CA LYS A 168 -3.32 19.58 18.75
C LYS A 168 -3.85 19.04 17.41
N TYR A 169 -4.27 17.77 17.38
CA TYR A 169 -4.59 17.06 16.14
C TYR A 169 -6.07 16.68 16.01
N GLY A 170 -6.86 16.79 17.08
CA GLY A 170 -8.26 16.38 17.11
C GLY A 170 -8.45 14.92 17.53
N LYS A 171 -9.58 14.31 17.15
CA LYS A 171 -9.91 12.92 17.52
C LYS A 171 -9.15 11.85 16.71
N ILE A 172 -8.63 12.23 15.55
CA ILE A 172 -7.86 11.38 14.63
C ILE A 172 -6.96 12.28 13.79
N ALA A 173 -5.75 11.82 13.52
CA ALA A 173 -4.72 12.56 12.79
C ALA A 173 -4.24 11.77 11.56
N VAL A 174 -3.63 12.50 10.60
CA VAL A 174 -2.89 11.99 9.42
C VAL A 174 -1.49 12.58 9.42
#